data_AF-A0A930E5X0-F1
#
_entry.id   AF-A0A930E5X0-F1
#
_cell.length_a   1.000
_cell.length_b   1.000
_cell.length_c   1.000
_cell.angle_alpha   90.00
_cell.angle_beta   90.00
_cell.angle_gamma   90.00
#
_symmetry.space_group_name_H-M   'P 1'
#
loop_
_entity.id
_entity.type
_entity.pdbx_description
1 polymer ?
#
loop_
_entity_poly.entity_id
_entity_poly.type
_entity_poly.pdbx_seq_one_letter_code
_entity_poly.pdbx_strand_id
1 'polypeptide(L)'
;MKNYRELEKTLISLEKKSYSAYKSLKGEYKYDNYILSIDHVQSDPYAPPSKMRIVMPRKVSGIPEELTDTKDKEIAVSDFLTRNFYKEVRKREK
;
A
#
# COMPACT_ATOMS: atom_id res chain seq x y z
N MET A 1 1.85 6.06 -14.41
CA MET A 1 2.28 5.14 -13.34
C MET A 1 3.80 5.07 -13.38
N LYS A 2 4.46 5.37 -12.25
CA LYS A 2 5.93 5.41 -12.13
C LYS A 2 6.47 4.02 -11.84
N ASN A 3 7.75 3.75 -12.09
CA ASN A 3 8.41 2.52 -11.63
C ASN A 3 8.78 2.65 -10.13
N TYR A 4 8.84 1.55 -9.38
CA TYR A 4 9.35 1.52 -8.00
C TYR A 4 10.74 2.18 -7.86
N ARG A 5 11.61 2.08 -8.87
CA ARG A 5 12.92 2.75 -8.86
C ARG A 5 12.83 4.28 -8.82
N GLU A 6 11.76 4.85 -9.37
CA GLU A 6 11.51 6.29 -9.26
C GLU A 6 11.07 6.69 -7.86
N LEU A 7 10.32 5.82 -7.16
CA LEU A 7 9.99 6.03 -5.75
C LEU A 7 11.27 6.05 -4.91
N GLU A 8 12.17 5.08 -5.09
CA GLU A 8 13.46 5.03 -4.38
C GLU A 8 14.29 6.31 -4.59
N LYS A 9 14.44 6.75 -5.85
CA LYS A 9 15.14 8.01 -6.16
C LYS A 9 14.48 9.21 -5.50
N THR A 10 13.14 9.25 -5.51
CA THR A 10 12.39 10.34 -4.88
C THR A 10 12.63 10.34 -3.38
N LEU A 11 12.53 9.18 -2.72
CA LEU A 11 12.79 9.04 -1.28
C LEU A 11 14.21 9.50 -0.90
N ILE A 12 15.24 9.11 -1.66
CA ILE A 12 16.62 9.57 -1.43
C ILE A 12 16.73 11.10 -1.57
N SER A 13 16.04 11.69 -2.55
CA SER A 13 16.06 13.15 -2.76
C SER A 13 15.34 13.97 -1.68
N LEU A 14 14.50 13.31 -0.86
CA LEU A 14 13.77 13.94 0.24
C LEU A 14 14.58 14.07 1.53
N GLU A 15 15.78 13.48 1.58
CA GLU A 15 16.69 13.61 2.71
C GLU A 15 16.94 15.09 3.04
N LYS A 16 16.77 15.46 4.31
CA LYS A 16 16.87 16.84 4.84
C LYS A 16 15.90 17.88 4.23
N LYS A 17 14.89 17.46 3.47
CA LYS A 17 13.83 18.36 2.97
C LYS A 17 12.78 18.62 4.05
N SER A 18 12.03 19.71 3.89
CA SER A 18 10.88 20.00 4.75
C SER A 18 9.84 18.89 4.64
N TYR A 19 9.05 18.70 5.71
CA TYR A 19 8.02 17.67 5.73
C TYR A 19 7.00 17.80 4.59
N SER A 20 6.68 19.04 4.20
CA SER A 20 5.79 19.32 3.07
C SER A 20 6.27 18.73 1.74
N ALA A 21 7.56 18.45 1.59
CA ALA A 21 8.14 17.84 0.39
C ALA A 21 7.65 16.39 0.17
N TYR A 22 7.24 15.69 1.24
CA TYR A 22 6.67 14.34 1.13
C TYR A 22 5.41 14.30 0.25
N LYS A 23 4.69 15.42 0.07
CA LYS A 23 3.52 15.49 -0.83
C LYS A 23 3.85 15.06 -2.27
N SER A 24 5.11 15.18 -2.68
CA SER A 24 5.60 14.70 -3.99
C SER A 24 5.54 13.18 -4.16
N LEU A 25 5.42 12.42 -3.06
CA LEU A 25 5.28 10.96 -3.09
C LEU A 25 3.92 10.50 -3.59
N LYS A 26 2.90 11.37 -3.61
CA LYS A 26 1.56 11.00 -4.09
C LYS A 26 1.62 10.46 -5.52
N GLY A 27 0.99 9.31 -5.73
CA GLY A 27 0.94 8.65 -7.04
C GLY A 27 1.01 7.13 -6.94
N GLU A 28 1.05 6.50 -8.11
CA GLU A 28 1.10 5.04 -8.25
C GLU A 28 2.47 4.59 -8.77
N TYR A 29 3.03 3.59 -8.08
CA TYR A 29 4.34 3.01 -8.35
C TYR A 29 4.19 1.53 -8.65
N LYS A 30 4.57 1.13 -9.86
CA LYS A 30 4.55 -0.25 -10.31
C LYS A 30 5.77 -0.99 -9.77
N TYR A 31 5.50 -2.02 -8.99
CA TYR A 31 6.43 -3.11 -8.69
C TYR A 31 6.14 -4.28 -9.64
N ASP A 32 6.96 -5.32 -9.58
CA ASP A 32 6.83 -6.48 -10.48
C ASP A 32 5.47 -7.20 -10.30
N ASN A 33 5.03 -7.32 -9.04
CA ASN A 33 3.90 -8.15 -8.66
C ASN A 33 2.67 -7.35 -8.19
N TYR A 34 2.83 -6.05 -7.94
CA TYR A 34 1.76 -5.21 -7.40
C TYR A 34 2.00 -3.74 -7.74
N ILE A 35 0.99 -2.91 -7.51
CA ILE A 35 1.07 -1.45 -7.59
C ILE A 35 0.94 -0.92 -6.17
N LEU A 36 1.90 -0.09 -5.75
CA LEU A 36 1.78 0.74 -4.55
C LEU A 36 1.14 2.07 -4.94
N SER A 37 -0.06 2.34 -4.45
CA SER A 37 -0.70 3.65 -4.54
C SER A 37 -0.51 4.42 -3.25
N ILE A 38 0.03 5.64 -3.35
CA ILE A 38 0.06 6.62 -2.25
C ILE A 38 -1.04 7.65 -2.57
N ASP A 39 -2.22 7.44 -2.00
CA ASP A 39 -3.43 8.22 -2.32
C ASP A 39 -3.43 9.58 -1.60
N HIS A 40 -2.96 9.59 -0.35
CA HIS A 40 -2.86 10.78 0.48
C HIS A 40 -1.55 10.77 1.26
N VAL A 41 -0.86 11.91 1.25
CA VAL A 41 0.31 12.13 2.11
C VAL A 41 -0.09 13.14 3.17
N GLN A 42 0.17 12.80 4.43
CA GLN A 42 -0.11 13.64 5.59
C GLN A 42 0.61 15.00 5.47
N SER A 43 -0.04 16.08 5.93
CA SER A 43 0.47 17.46 5.76
C SER A 43 1.68 17.78 6.63
N ASP A 44 1.76 17.12 7.79
CA ASP A 44 2.72 17.30 8.87
C ASP A 44 2.76 15.99 9.70
N PRO A 45 3.73 15.82 10.61
CA PRO A 45 3.86 14.60 11.42
C PRO A 45 2.69 14.28 12.36
N TYR A 46 1.81 15.25 12.64
CA TYR A 46 0.71 15.13 13.60
C TYR A 46 -0.66 14.97 12.92
N ALA A 47 -0.74 15.21 11.61
CA ALA A 47 -1.93 14.97 10.81
C ALA A 47 -2.29 13.46 10.74
N PRO A 48 -3.53 13.12 10.35
CA PRO A 48 -3.90 11.73 10.09
C PRO A 48 -2.90 11.05 9.13
N PRO A 49 -2.61 9.76 9.34
CA PRO A 49 -1.56 9.07 8.61
C PRO A 49 -1.80 9.06 7.11
N SER A 50 -0.70 9.00 6.36
CA SER A 50 -0.73 8.84 4.91
C SER A 50 -1.55 7.61 4.50
N LYS A 51 -2.40 7.74 3.48
CA LYS A 51 -3.24 6.66 2.96
C LYS A 51 -2.57 5.99 1.78
N MET A 52 -2.42 4.67 1.86
CA MET A 52 -1.77 3.87 0.84
C MET A 52 -2.60 2.62 0.53
N ARG A 53 -2.47 2.12 -0.70
CA ARG A 53 -3.09 0.87 -1.17
C ARG A 53 -2.05 0.00 -1.88
N ILE A 54 -2.19 -1.30 -1.73
CA ILE A 54 -1.50 -2.29 -2.57
C ILE A 54 -2.55 -2.90 -3.49
N VAL A 55 -2.34 -2.76 -4.80
CA VAL A 55 -3.22 -3.35 -5.81
C VAL A 55 -2.46 -4.47 -6.49
N MET A 56 -2.97 -5.68 -6.40
CA MET A 56 -2.31 -6.89 -6.90
C MET A 56 -3.21 -7.61 -7.91
N PRO A 57 -2.69 -8.05 -9.07
CA PRO A 57 -3.44 -8.90 -9.97
C PRO A 57 -3.85 -10.20 -9.28
N ARG A 58 -5.06 -10.68 -9.53
CA ARG A 58 -5.56 -11.92 -8.90
C ARG A 58 -4.67 -13.14 -9.17
N LYS A 59 -4.07 -13.21 -10.36
CA LYS A 59 -3.10 -14.26 -10.72
C LYS A 59 -1.88 -14.29 -9.77
N VAL A 60 -1.47 -13.13 -9.25
CA VAL A 60 -0.35 -13.01 -8.32
C VAL A 60 -0.79 -13.34 -6.90
N SER A 61 -1.99 -12.91 -6.48
CA SER A 61 -2.49 -13.20 -5.13
C SER A 61 -2.87 -14.67 -4.94
N GLY A 62 -3.17 -15.39 -6.02
CA GLY A 62 -3.53 -16.80 -5.99
C GLY A 62 -4.86 -17.09 -5.29
N ILE A 63 -5.69 -16.06 -5.04
CA ILE A 63 -6.99 -16.21 -4.39
C ILE A 63 -7.96 -16.85 -5.39
N PRO A 64 -8.46 -18.08 -5.13
CA PRO A 64 -9.41 -18.77 -6.01
C PRO A 64 -10.65 -17.94 -6.30
N GLU A 65 -11.23 -18.09 -7.49
CA GLU A 65 -12.40 -17.32 -7.91
C GLU A 65 -13.62 -17.60 -7.04
N GLU A 66 -13.79 -18.87 -6.67
CA GLU A 66 -14.90 -19.35 -5.85
C GLU A 66 -14.92 -18.79 -4.42
N LEU A 67 -13.84 -18.15 -3.97
CA LEU A 67 -13.76 -17.51 -2.64
C LEU A 67 -14.21 -16.04 -2.65
N THR A 68 -14.49 -15.45 -3.81
CA THR A 68 -15.02 -14.07 -3.90
C THR A 68 -16.10 -13.94 -4.98
N ASP A 69 -16.76 -15.03 -5.33
CA ASP A 69 -17.83 -15.08 -6.34
C ASP A 69 -19.17 -14.56 -5.79
N THR A 70 -19.34 -14.52 -4.47
CA THR A 70 -20.47 -13.91 -3.78
C THR A 70 -20.02 -12.82 -2.81
N LYS A 71 -20.93 -11.88 -2.52
CA LYS A 71 -20.67 -10.77 -1.59
C LYS A 71 -20.27 -11.25 -0.18
N ASP A 72 -20.94 -12.28 0.33
CA ASP A 72 -20.65 -12.80 1.67
C ASP A 72 -19.25 -13.42 1.76
N LYS A 73 -18.83 -14.14 0.71
CA LYS A 73 -17.49 -14.72 0.63
C LYS A 73 -16.42 -13.64 0.43
N GLU A 74 -16.69 -12.62 -0.40
CA GLU A 74 -15.79 -11.47 -0.55
C GLU A 74 -15.55 -10.75 0.79
N ILE A 75 -16.62 -10.54 1.59
CA ILE A 75 -16.52 -9.98 2.94
C ILE A 75 -15.68 -10.91 3.83
N ALA A 76 -15.94 -12.22 3.82
CA ALA A 76 -15.21 -13.18 4.65
C ALA A 76 -13.71 -13.23 4.30
N VAL A 77 -13.36 -13.25 3.01
CA VAL A 77 -11.96 -13.20 2.55
C VAL A 77 -11.32 -11.87 2.95
N SER A 78 -12.01 -10.75 2.77
CA SER A 78 -11.49 -9.42 3.13
C SER A 78 -11.22 -9.29 4.64
N ASP A 79 -12.13 -9.78 5.48
CA ASP A 79 -11.94 -9.81 6.94
C ASP A 79 -10.75 -10.71 7.32
N PHE A 80 -10.68 -11.91 6.75
CA PHE A 80 -9.56 -12.83 6.98
C PHE A 80 -8.22 -12.19 6.61
N LEU A 81 -8.11 -11.60 5.41
CA LEU A 81 -6.88 -10.95 4.94
C LEU A 81 -6.51 -9.76 5.83
N THR A 82 -7.48 -8.94 6.24
CA THR A 82 -7.25 -7.78 7.10
C THR A 82 -6.70 -8.19 8.47
N ARG A 83 -7.27 -9.23 9.08
CA ARG A 83 -6.80 -9.74 10.38
C ARG A 83 -5.40 -10.35 10.28
N ASN A 84 -5.12 -11.10 9.20
CA ASN A 84 -3.80 -11.67 8.99
C ASN A 84 -2.75 -10.60 8.71
N PHE A 85 -3.06 -9.61 7.88
CA PHE A 85 -2.17 -8.47 7.64
C PHE A 85 -1.81 -7.76 8.95
N TYR A 86 -2.81 -7.47 9.80
CA TYR A 86 -2.57 -6.88 11.11
C TYR A 86 -1.64 -7.74 11.98
N LYS A 87 -1.87 -9.05 12.05
CA LYS A 87 -1.02 -9.98 12.81
C LYS A 87 0.42 -9.99 12.30
N GLU A 88 0.63 -10.06 10.99
CA GLU A 88 1.97 -10.12 10.39
C GLU A 88 2.76 -8.81 10.56
N VAL A 89 2.10 -7.65 10.45
CA VAL A 89 2.75 -6.36 10.70
C VAL A 89 3.19 -6.25 12.17
N ARG A 90 2.33 -6.62 13.12
CA ARG A 90 2.65 -6.57 14.56
C ARG A 90 3.79 -7.50 14.98
N LYS A 91 4.01 -8.62 14.30
CA LYS A 91 5.15 -9.50 14.56
C LYS A 91 6.50 -8.83 14.27
N ARG A 92 6.53 -7.90 13.30
CA ARG A 92 7.75 -7.21 12.85
C ARG A 92 8.06 -5.94 13.64
N GLU A 93 7.16 -5.52 14.52
CA GLU A 93 7.38 -4.38 15.43
C GLU A 93 8.18 -4.75 16.69
N LYS A 94 8.53 -6.04 16.86
CA LYS A 94 9.41 -6.54 17.93
C LYS A 94 10.80 -6.81 17.37
#